data_AF-A0A099CTK3-F1
#
_entry.id   AF-A0A099CTK3-F1
#
_cell.length_a   1.000
_cell.length_b   1.000
_cell.length_c   1.000
_cell.angle_alpha   90.00
_cell.angle_beta   90.00
_cell.angle_gamma   90.00
#
_symmetry.space_group_name_H-M   'P 1'
#
loop_
_entity.id
_entity.type
_entity.pdbx_description
1 polymer ?
#
loop_
_entity_poly.entity_id
_entity_poly.type
_entity_poly.pdbx_seq_one_letter_code
_entity_poly.pdbx_strand_id
1 'polypeptide(L)'
;MRRAALTVTALAFLAGTGLICIQAKPAMAGLFFVPFALGPLCITLFLAILFTDRRAERVLLMSTALYAAWFGYVYVDIFHWHADPQSAIGLLFVGVYALPVLLVFWIVAGRMQHTANRSPAARHP
;
A
#
# COMPACT_ATOMS: atom_id res chain seq x y z
N MET A 1 11.05 -1.10 16.98
CA MET A 1 10.21 -0.55 15.90
C MET A 1 9.19 -1.58 15.40
N ARG A 2 8.44 -2.28 16.27
CA ARG A 2 7.67 -3.50 15.91
C ARG A 2 6.33 -3.24 15.20
N ARG A 3 6.11 -2.02 14.70
CA ARG A 3 4.85 -1.56 14.07
C ARG A 3 5.08 -0.43 13.06
N ALA A 4 6.31 -0.24 12.61
CA ALA A 4 6.64 0.82 11.67
C ALA A 4 5.91 0.60 10.34
N ALA A 5 5.87 -0.64 9.84
CA ALA A 5 5.12 -0.98 8.62
C ALA A 5 3.64 -0.60 8.76
N LEU A 6 3.02 -0.95 9.89
CA LEU A 6 1.61 -0.63 10.15
C LEU A 6 1.36 0.87 10.14
N THR A 7 2.12 1.63 10.93
CA THR A 7 1.95 3.09 11.06
C THR A 7 2.22 3.80 9.74
N VAL A 8 3.32 3.48 9.06
CA VAL A 8 3.68 4.12 7.79
C VAL A 8 2.65 3.81 6.70
N THR A 9 2.17 2.56 6.62
CA THR A 9 1.15 2.18 5.63
C THR A 9 -0.19 2.84 5.93
N ALA A 10 -0.57 2.98 7.20
CA ALA A 10 -1.78 3.69 7.59
C ALA A 10 -1.69 5.18 7.23
N LEU A 11 -0.56 5.82 7.50
CA LEU A 11 -0.33 7.22 7.11
C LEU A 11 -0.36 7.40 5.59
N ALA A 12 0.29 6.50 4.84
CA ALA A 12 0.25 6.54 3.38
C ALA A 12 -1.18 6.35 2.84
N PHE A 13 -1.96 5.45 3.43
CA PHE A 13 -3.37 5.23 3.07
C PHE A 13 -4.23 6.48 3.34
N LEU A 14 -4.09 7.09 4.51
CA LEU A 14 -4.83 8.30 4.87
C LEU A 14 -4.43 9.49 3.97
N ALA A 15 -3.13 9.67 3.72
CA ALA A 15 -2.64 10.70 2.82
C ALA A 15 -3.17 10.51 1.39
N GLY A 16 -3.09 9.30 0.85
CA GLY A 16 -3.64 8.98 -0.48
C GLY A 16 -5.15 9.23 -0.55
N THR A 17 -5.90 8.83 0.49
CA THR A 17 -7.35 9.07 0.56
C THR A 17 -7.65 10.57 0.56
N GLY A 18 -6.93 11.35 1.35
CA GLY A 18 -7.05 12.81 1.37
C GLY A 18 -6.78 13.43 0.00
N LEU A 19 -5.69 13.02 -0.66
CA LEU A 19 -5.31 13.52 -2.00
C LEU A 19 -6.38 13.25 -3.05
N ILE A 20 -6.99 12.06 -3.06
CA ILE A 20 -8.06 11.71 -4.00
C ILE A 20 -9.33 12.54 -3.70
N CYS A 21 -9.74 12.63 -2.43
CA CYS A 21 -10.95 13.35 -2.05
C CYS A 21 -10.86 14.86 -2.31
N ILE A 22 -9.67 15.47 -2.19
CA ILE A 22 -9.47 16.89 -2.47
C ILE A 22 -9.66 17.21 -3.96
N GLN A 23 -9.32 16.28 -4.87
CA GLN A 23 -9.49 16.48 -6.31
C GLN A 23 -10.92 16.23 -6.79
N ALA A 24 -11.71 15.46 -6.04
CA ALA A 24 -13.07 15.12 -6.41
C ALA A 24 -14.06 16.24 -6.08
N LYS A 25 -15.02 16.48 -7.00
CA LYS A 25 -16.17 17.37 -6.77
C LYS A 25 -17.47 16.62 -7.09
N PRO A 26 -18.30 16.25 -6.09
CA PRO A 26 -18.10 16.45 -4.65
C PRO A 26 -16.97 15.59 -4.07
N ALA A 27 -16.39 16.00 -2.93
CA ALA A 27 -15.25 15.30 -2.31
C ALA A 27 -15.54 13.82 -2.00
N MET A 28 -16.79 13.50 -1.63
CA MET A 28 -17.22 12.12 -1.37
C MET A 28 -17.13 11.21 -2.60
N ALA A 29 -17.18 11.76 -3.82
CA ALA A 29 -17.00 10.97 -5.03
C ALA A 29 -15.58 10.37 -5.10
N GLY A 30 -14.58 10.99 -4.46
CA GLY A 30 -13.23 10.46 -4.36
C GLY A 30 -13.15 9.11 -3.63
N LEU A 31 -14.05 8.87 -2.66
CA LEU A 31 -14.09 7.62 -1.89
C LEU A 31 -14.40 6.40 -2.76
N PHE A 32 -15.08 6.60 -3.90
CA PHE A 32 -15.32 5.52 -4.86
C PHE A 32 -14.02 4.93 -5.42
N PHE A 33 -12.99 5.76 -5.61
CA PHE A 33 -11.71 5.32 -6.19
C PHE A 33 -10.77 4.70 -5.15
N VAL A 34 -10.97 4.97 -3.86
CA VAL A 34 -10.10 4.48 -2.77
C VAL A 34 -9.86 2.96 -2.79
N PRO A 35 -10.88 2.08 -2.90
CA PRO A 35 -10.62 0.64 -2.91
C PRO A 35 -9.77 0.19 -4.10
N PHE A 36 -9.85 0.89 -5.23
CA PHE A 36 -9.09 0.55 -6.44
C PHE A 36 -7.69 1.15 -6.44
N ALA A 37 -7.56 2.39 -6.01
CA ALA A 37 -6.30 3.13 -6.01
C ALA A 37 -5.46 2.86 -4.77
N LEU A 38 -6.04 2.47 -3.63
CA LEU A 38 -5.34 2.24 -2.37
C LEU A 38 -5.56 0.83 -1.80
N GLY A 39 -6.33 -0.03 -2.47
CA GLY A 39 -6.54 -1.42 -2.09
C GLY A 39 -5.27 -2.21 -1.76
N PRO A 40 -4.16 -2.06 -2.50
CA PRO A 40 -2.91 -2.74 -2.15
C PRO A 40 -2.31 -2.32 -0.79
N LEU A 41 -2.55 -1.07 -0.35
CA LEU A 41 -2.16 -0.64 1.00
C LEU A 41 -3.05 -1.30 2.08
N CYS A 42 -4.32 -1.60 1.80
CA CYS A 42 -5.17 -2.38 2.71
C CYS A 42 -4.61 -3.79 2.93
N ILE A 43 -4.13 -4.44 1.86
CA ILE A 43 -3.47 -5.75 1.96
C ILE A 43 -2.19 -5.63 2.79
N THR A 44 -1.38 -4.61 2.53
CA THR A 44 -0.14 -4.37 3.26
C THR A 44 -0.39 -4.07 4.76
N LEU A 45 -1.46 -3.33 5.09
CA LEU A 45 -1.93 -3.11 6.46
C LEU A 45 -2.32 -4.41 7.13
N PHE A 46 -3.12 -5.24 6.46
CA PHE A 46 -3.52 -6.55 6.98
C PHE A 46 -2.30 -7.44 7.28
N LEU A 47 -1.35 -7.52 6.35
CA LEU A 47 -0.10 -8.27 6.56
C LEU A 47 0.75 -7.68 7.69
N ALA A 48 0.80 -6.35 7.83
CA ALA A 48 1.52 -5.69 8.92
C ALA A 48 0.90 -5.94 10.31
N ILE A 49 -0.40 -6.27 10.38
CA ILE A 49 -1.04 -6.73 11.63
C ILE A 49 -0.62 -8.18 11.94
N LEU A 50 -0.55 -9.03 10.93
CA LEU A 50 -0.27 -10.46 11.10
C LEU A 50 1.22 -10.77 11.31
N PHE A 51 2.11 -10.02 10.66
CA PHE A 51 3.54 -10.32 10.65
C PHE A 51 4.24 -9.64 11.82
N THR A 52 5.01 -10.42 12.57
CA THR A 52 5.71 -9.97 13.78
C THR A 52 7.23 -10.00 13.64
N ASP A 53 7.73 -10.61 12.57
CA ASP A 53 9.15 -10.71 12.26
C ASP A 53 9.70 -9.40 11.66
N ARG A 54 10.89 -8.98 12.12
CA ARG A 54 11.53 -7.72 11.70
C ARG A 54 11.99 -7.72 10.24
N ARG A 55 12.26 -8.89 9.64
CA ARG A 55 12.64 -8.98 8.22
C ARG A 55 11.39 -8.84 7.36
N ALA A 56 10.32 -9.54 7.72
CA ALA A 56 9.01 -9.38 7.08
C ALA A 56 8.54 -7.91 7.14
N GLU A 57 8.68 -7.26 8.30
CA GLU A 57 8.33 -5.84 8.50
C GLU A 57 9.10 -4.90 7.54
N ARG A 58 10.41 -5.13 7.35
CA ARG A 58 11.22 -4.32 6.40
C ARG A 58 10.75 -4.49 4.96
N VAL A 59 10.37 -5.70 4.57
CA VAL A 59 9.85 -5.96 3.22
C VAL A 59 8.50 -5.27 3.02
N LEU A 60 7.61 -5.28 4.03
CA LEU A 60 6.35 -4.54 3.98
C LEU A 60 6.56 -3.03 3.89
N LEU A 61 7.55 -2.47 4.63
CA LEU A 61 7.92 -1.06 4.51
C LEU A 61 8.39 -0.68 3.11
N MET A 62 9.23 -1.52 2.50
CA MET A 62 9.69 -1.31 1.11
C MET A 62 8.51 -1.37 0.13
N SER A 63 7.59 -2.32 0.32
CA SER A 63 6.35 -2.41 -0.46
C SER A 63 5.52 -1.14 -0.36
N THR A 64 5.32 -0.62 0.86
CA THR A 64 4.58 0.64 1.09
C THR A 64 5.26 1.83 0.43
N ALA A 65 6.57 1.98 0.58
CA ALA A 65 7.33 3.07 -0.04
C ALA A 65 7.27 3.03 -1.57
N LEU A 66 7.45 1.84 -2.14
CA LEU A 66 7.37 1.64 -3.59
C LEU A 66 5.96 1.97 -4.11
N TYR A 67 4.91 1.51 -3.42
CA TYR A 67 3.55 1.81 -3.82
C TYR A 67 3.20 3.29 -3.66
N ALA A 68 3.64 3.94 -2.59
CA ALA A 68 3.43 5.37 -2.39
C ALA A 68 4.11 6.20 -3.50
N ALA A 69 5.32 5.82 -3.92
CA ALA A 69 6.00 6.45 -5.05
C ALA A 69 5.24 6.22 -6.36
N TRP A 70 4.79 4.99 -6.63
CA TRP A 70 3.98 4.67 -7.82
C TRP A 70 2.66 5.45 -7.84
N PHE A 71 1.90 5.41 -6.76
CA PHE A 71 0.65 6.14 -6.62
C PHE A 71 0.88 7.65 -6.77
N GLY A 72 1.92 8.19 -6.13
CA GLY A 72 2.29 9.61 -6.24
C GLY A 72 2.60 10.02 -7.67
N TYR A 73 3.39 9.21 -8.40
CA TYR A 73 3.66 9.42 -9.83
C TYR A 73 2.36 9.45 -10.64
N VAL A 74 1.50 8.44 -10.51
CA VAL A 74 0.24 8.37 -11.28
C VAL A 74 -0.72 9.50 -10.89
N TYR A 75 -0.77 9.87 -9.61
CA TYR A 75 -1.57 10.98 -9.12
C TYR A 75 -1.16 12.31 -9.78
N VAL A 76 0.15 12.59 -9.83
CA VAL A 76 0.66 13.81 -10.47
C VAL A 76 0.39 13.76 -11.98
N ASP A 77 0.59 12.61 -12.61
CA ASP A 77 0.32 12.43 -14.03
C ASP A 77 -1.15 12.72 -14.40
N ILE A 78 -2.08 12.10 -13.68
CA ILE A 78 -3.54 12.24 -13.90
C ILE A 78 -4.01 13.68 -13.62
N PHE A 79 -3.63 14.26 -12.47
CA PHE A 79 -4.26 15.49 -12.00
C PHE A 79 -3.49 16.77 -12.34
N HIS A 80 -2.21 16.69 -12.71
CA HIS A 80 -1.36 17.88 -12.86
C HIS A 80 -0.60 17.94 -14.19
N TRP A 81 -0.09 16.82 -14.73
CA TRP A 81 0.65 16.84 -15.99
C TRP A 81 -0.23 16.65 -17.22
N HIS A 82 -1.16 15.69 -17.17
CA HIS A 82 -2.04 15.37 -18.29
C HIS A 82 -3.51 15.41 -17.84
N ALA A 83 -3.91 16.57 -17.31
CA ALA A 83 -5.23 16.79 -16.73
C ALA A 83 -6.33 16.74 -17.81
N ASP A 84 -6.86 15.54 -18.04
CA ASP A 84 -8.06 15.29 -18.84
C ASP A 84 -9.22 14.87 -17.91
N PRO A 85 -10.47 15.33 -18.12
CA PRO A 85 -11.63 14.88 -17.34
C PRO A 85 -11.77 13.34 -17.22
N GLN A 86 -11.31 12.59 -18.23
CA GLN A 86 -11.35 11.13 -18.28
C GLN A 86 -10.13 10.47 -17.62
N SER A 87 -9.03 11.20 -17.37
CA SER A 87 -7.81 10.66 -16.78
C SER A 87 -8.04 10.03 -15.40
N ALA A 88 -9.05 10.51 -14.65
CA ALA A 88 -9.45 9.97 -13.35
C ALA A 88 -9.89 8.50 -13.42
N ILE A 89 -10.32 8.00 -14.58
CA ILE A 89 -10.60 6.57 -14.80
C ILE A 89 -9.36 5.71 -14.55
N GLY A 90 -8.16 6.26 -14.80
CA GLY A 90 -6.89 5.60 -14.52
C GLY A 90 -6.76 5.13 -13.06
N LEU A 91 -7.34 5.86 -12.09
CA LEU A 91 -7.33 5.49 -10.67
C LEU A 91 -7.99 4.12 -10.39
N LEU A 92 -8.90 3.67 -11.26
CA LEU A 92 -9.53 2.35 -11.13
C LEU A 92 -8.56 1.19 -11.37
N PHE A 93 -7.45 1.45 -12.07
CA PHE A 93 -6.49 0.43 -12.46
C PHE A 93 -5.14 0.56 -11.75
N VAL A 94 -4.86 1.70 -11.09
CA VAL A 94 -3.57 1.96 -10.40
C VAL A 94 -3.17 0.82 -9.47
N GLY A 95 -4.10 0.37 -8.62
CA GLY A 95 -3.81 -0.72 -7.70
C GLY A 95 -3.64 -2.06 -8.39
N VAL A 96 -4.48 -2.36 -9.39
CA VAL A 96 -4.44 -3.61 -10.16
C VAL A 96 -3.11 -3.76 -10.90
N TYR A 97 -2.64 -2.69 -11.57
CA TYR A 97 -1.36 -2.70 -12.27
C TYR A 97 -0.15 -2.89 -11.34
N ALA A 98 -0.25 -2.45 -10.09
CA ALA A 98 0.82 -2.65 -9.11
C ALA A 98 0.85 -4.08 -8.52
N LEU A 99 -0.24 -4.86 -8.63
CA LEU A 99 -0.35 -6.16 -7.96
C LEU A 99 0.77 -7.13 -8.29
N PRO A 100 1.22 -7.33 -9.55
CA PRO A 100 2.29 -8.29 -9.85
C PRO A 100 3.58 -7.99 -9.09
N VAL A 101 3.93 -6.70 -8.97
CA VAL A 101 5.12 -6.26 -8.24
C VAL A 101 4.93 -6.43 -6.74
N LEU A 102 3.81 -5.95 -6.20
CA LEU A 102 3.54 -6.00 -4.76
C LEU A 102 3.36 -7.44 -4.25
N LEU A 103 2.81 -8.33 -5.07
CA LEU A 103 2.66 -9.74 -4.76
C LEU A 103 4.01 -10.39 -4.48
N VAL A 104 5.07 -10.01 -5.21
CA VAL A 104 6.44 -10.49 -4.93
C VAL A 104 6.88 -10.07 -3.53
N PHE A 105 6.66 -8.82 -3.14
CA PHE A 105 6.99 -8.33 -1.79
C PHE A 105 6.20 -9.09 -0.72
N TRP A 106 4.89 -9.28 -0.92
CA TRP A 106 4.04 -9.99 0.04
C TRP A 106 4.44 -11.45 0.19
N ILE A 107 4.76 -12.14 -0.90
CA ILE A 107 5.26 -13.52 -0.86
C ILE A 107 6.59 -13.59 -0.11
N VAL A 108 7.54 -12.69 -0.40
CA VAL A 108 8.83 -12.65 0.30
C VAL A 108 8.65 -12.38 1.79
N ALA A 109 7.82 -11.41 2.16
CA ALA A 109 7.50 -11.10 3.56
C ALA A 109 6.85 -12.30 4.26
N GLY A 110 5.89 -12.96 3.60
CA GLY A 110 5.23 -14.16 4.10
C GLY A 110 6.19 -15.33 4.31
N ARG A 111 7.14 -15.55 3.39
CA ARG A 111 8.19 -16.57 3.56
C ARG A 111 9.09 -16.26 4.75
N MET A 112 9.49 -15.01 4.94
CA MET A 112 10.30 -14.59 6.08
C MET A 112 9.56 -14.82 7.41
N GLN A 113 8.29 -14.42 7.50
CA GLN A 113 7.46 -14.65 8.67
C GLN A 113 7.30 -16.14 8.96
N HIS A 114 7.04 -16.94 7.92
CA HIS A 114 6.84 -18.37 8.06
C HIS A 114 8.10 -19.10 8.56
N THR A 115 9.28 -18.73 8.05
CA THR A 115 10.56 -19.26 8.54
C THR A 115 10.84 -18.85 9.98
N ALA A 116 10.51 -17.60 10.37
CA ALA A 116 10.65 -17.13 11.74
C ALA A 116 9.76 -17.94 12.71
N ASN A 117 8.50 -18.21 12.33
CA ASN A 117 7.57 -19.01 13.14
C ASN A 117 8.02 -20.47 13.33
N ARG A 118 8.82 -21.02 12.41
CA ARG A 118 9.33 -22.40 12.46
C ARG A 118 10.69 -22.53 13.14
N SER A 119 11.38 -21.42 13.40
CA SER A 119 12.71 -21.44 14.02
C SER A 119 12.59 -21.70 15.54
N PRO A 120 13.25 -22.74 16.10
CA PRO A 120 13.13 -23.13 17.51
C PRO A 120 13.50 -22.05 18.52
N ALA A 121 14.32 -21.06 18.11
CA ALA A 121 14.72 -19.92 18.95
C ALA A 121 13.55 -19.01 19.37
N ALA A 122 12.37 -19.12 18.76
CA ALA A 122 11.18 -18.33 19.12
C ALA A 122 10.35 -18.95 20.27
N ARG A 123 10.73 -20.12 20.80
CA ARG A 123 9.97 -20.85 21.85
C ARG A 123 10.41 -20.57 23.28
N HIS A 124 11.48 -19.80 23.50
CA HIS A 124 11.91 -19.44 24.84
C HIS A 124 11.92 -17.92 25.00
N PRO A 125 10.86 -17.34 25.60
CA PRO A 125 10.93 -16.02 26.20
C PRO A 125 11.87 -16.00 27.41
#